data_AF-A0A843GH35-F1
#
_entry.id   AF-A0A843GH35-F1
#
_cell.length_a   1.000
_cell.length_b   1.000
_cell.length_c   1.000
_cell.angle_alpha   90.00
_cell.angle_beta   90.00
_cell.angle_gamma   90.00
#
_symmetry.space_group_name_H-M   'P 1'
#
loop_
_entity.id
_entity.type
_entity.pdbx_description
1 polymer ?
#
loop_
_entity_poly.entity_id
_entity_poly.type
_entity_poly.pdbx_seq_one_letter_code
_entity_poly.pdbx_strand_id
1 'polypeptide(L)'
;MQREVYYDLLNLAKSVFKNGLSGTIILGDRLVKTFTALPEHFTMTDYDIHIADSSEAYVKLQTAQQMNIEFIKGGLVDAEMAFDILDAKSLTEMKQKLNKAVREKKAENNMLQQLQQQVQQYESNLKQDQKTISDLENEIKRLQSQVEANNQAKIQIEQKRVEIEQKEAADKKDYNDKLIEVKEKQLDAEIMQM
;
A
#
# COMPACT_ATOMS: atom_id res chain seq x y z
N MET A 1 -68.69 -4.73 35.21
CA MET A 1 -68.75 -6.18 34.95
C MET A 1 -67.40 -6.78 34.53
N GLN A 2 -66.93 -6.69 33.28
CA GLN A 2 -65.68 -7.39 32.87
C GLN A 2 -64.43 -6.99 33.66
N ARG A 3 -64.25 -5.70 33.93
CA ARG A 3 -63.12 -5.17 34.70
C ARG A 3 -63.07 -5.68 36.14
N GLU A 4 -64.22 -5.78 36.79
CA GLU A 4 -64.34 -6.25 38.18
C GLU A 4 -63.99 -7.74 38.27
N VAL A 5 -64.47 -8.54 37.32
CA VAL A 5 -64.11 -9.96 37.21
C VAL A 5 -62.59 -10.13 37.07
N TYR A 6 -61.91 -9.31 36.27
CA TYR A 6 -60.46 -9.39 36.14
C TYR A 6 -59.71 -9.01 37.42
N TYR A 7 -60.16 -7.99 38.14
CA TYR A 7 -59.59 -7.64 39.45
C TYR A 7 -59.80 -8.76 40.48
N ASP A 8 -60.96 -9.39 40.49
CA ASP A 8 -61.24 -10.52 41.37
C ASP A 8 -60.35 -11.72 41.05
N LEU A 9 -60.15 -12.03 39.76
CA LEU A 9 -59.23 -13.08 39.32
C LEU A 9 -57.77 -12.77 39.69
N LEU A 10 -57.33 -11.52 39.57
CA LEU A 10 -55.99 -11.11 40.01
C LEU A 10 -55.81 -11.29 41.52
N ASN A 11 -56.77 -10.84 42.30
CA ASN A 11 -56.74 -10.94 43.76
C ASN A 11 -56.80 -12.41 44.19
N LEU A 12 -57.59 -13.23 43.50
CA LEU A 12 -57.61 -14.67 43.70
C LEU A 12 -56.25 -15.29 43.40
N ALA A 13 -55.60 -14.92 42.29
CA ALA A 13 -54.26 -15.40 41.95
C ALA A 13 -53.23 -15.04 43.03
N LYS A 14 -53.29 -13.82 43.60
CA LYS A 14 -52.43 -13.41 44.72
C LYS A 14 -52.66 -14.24 45.99
N SER A 15 -53.91 -14.63 46.23
CA SER A 15 -54.30 -15.47 47.38
C SER A 15 -53.90 -16.94 47.21
N VAL A 16 -54.01 -17.47 45.99
CA VAL A 16 -53.67 -18.86 45.66
C VAL A 16 -52.16 -19.05 45.64
N PHE A 17 -51.42 -18.17 44.98
CA PHE A 17 -49.97 -18.27 44.81
C PHE A 17 -49.20 -17.48 45.87
N LYS A 18 -49.46 -17.71 47.16
CA LYS A 18 -48.89 -16.90 48.27
C LYS A 18 -47.36 -16.77 48.27
N ASN A 19 -46.66 -17.80 47.79
CA ASN A 19 -45.20 -17.85 47.74
C ASN A 19 -44.64 -17.39 46.37
N GLY A 20 -45.50 -16.84 45.51
CA GLY A 20 -45.16 -16.46 44.15
C GLY A 20 -45.19 -17.62 43.16
N LEU A 21 -45.04 -17.26 41.89
CA LEU A 21 -44.93 -18.18 40.76
C LEU A 21 -43.47 -18.27 40.34
N SER A 22 -42.90 -19.47 40.38
CA SER A 22 -41.52 -19.67 39.94
C SER A 22 -41.48 -20.11 38.49
N GLY A 23 -40.62 -19.47 37.71
CA GLY A 23 -40.36 -19.76 36.32
C GLY A 23 -38.87 -19.81 36.05
N THR A 24 -38.51 -20.32 34.87
CA THR A 24 -37.13 -20.48 34.46
C THR A 24 -36.95 -19.87 33.08
N ILE A 25 -35.98 -18.96 32.94
CA ILE A 25 -35.59 -18.38 31.65
C ILE A 25 -34.29 -19.04 31.20
N ILE A 26 -34.30 -19.63 30.01
CA ILE A 26 -33.12 -20.18 29.36
C ILE A 26 -32.49 -19.07 28.50
N LEU A 27 -31.32 -18.61 28.89
CA LEU A 27 -30.54 -17.55 28.24
C LEU A 27 -29.43 -18.17 27.39
N GLY A 28 -29.81 -18.75 26.25
CA GLY A 28 -28.89 -19.46 25.36
C GLY A 28 -28.39 -20.77 25.95
N ASP A 29 -27.17 -21.16 25.60
CA ASP A 29 -26.69 -22.54 25.79
C ASP A 29 -26.27 -22.91 27.21
N ARG A 30 -25.98 -21.93 28.07
CA ARG A 30 -25.28 -22.18 29.35
C ARG A 30 -25.85 -21.45 30.57
N LEU A 31 -26.84 -20.58 30.39
CA LEU A 31 -27.36 -19.76 31.47
C LEU A 31 -28.84 -20.03 31.64
N VAL A 32 -29.18 -20.56 32.81
CA VAL A 32 -30.56 -20.78 33.23
C VAL A 32 -30.79 -19.88 34.44
N LYS A 33 -31.72 -18.94 34.33
CA LYS A 33 -32.06 -18.05 35.44
C LYS A 33 -33.45 -18.38 35.93
N THR A 34 -33.51 -18.91 37.15
CA THR A 34 -34.78 -19.10 37.86
C THR A 34 -35.22 -17.76 38.43
N PHE A 35 -36.51 -17.44 38.30
CA PHE A 35 -37.11 -16.27 38.91
C PHE A 35 -38.40 -16.67 39.61
N THR A 36 -38.75 -15.94 40.66
CA THR A 36 -40.03 -16.09 41.36
C THR A 36 -40.76 -14.77 41.29
N ALA A 37 -41.87 -14.73 40.57
CA ALA A 37 -42.77 -13.60 40.52
C ALA A 37 -43.59 -13.58 41.82
N LEU A 38 -43.31 -12.60 42.68
CA LEU A 38 -44.02 -12.45 43.95
C LEU A 38 -45.45 -11.93 43.72
N PRO A 39 -46.43 -12.30 44.57
CA PRO A 39 -47.83 -11.90 44.40
C PRO A 39 -48.05 -10.39 44.38
N GLU A 40 -47.22 -9.65 45.11
CA GLU A 40 -47.26 -8.18 45.16
C GLU A 40 -47.04 -7.54 43.78
N HIS A 41 -46.32 -8.23 42.89
CA HIS A 41 -46.01 -7.77 41.55
C HIS A 41 -46.95 -8.32 40.47
N PHE A 42 -47.96 -9.12 40.82
CA PHE A 42 -48.97 -9.52 39.85
C PHE A 42 -49.80 -8.30 39.45
N THR A 43 -49.82 -8.03 38.16
CA THR A 43 -50.51 -6.90 37.54
C THR A 43 -51.43 -7.40 36.42
N MET A 44 -52.46 -6.63 36.11
CA MET A 44 -53.32 -6.87 34.94
C MET A 44 -52.63 -6.45 33.64
N THR A 45 -51.55 -5.66 33.73
CA THR A 45 -50.80 -5.17 32.57
C THR A 45 -49.86 -6.28 32.10
N ASP A 46 -50.09 -6.76 30.89
CA ASP A 46 -49.07 -7.53 30.18
C ASP A 46 -47.92 -6.58 29.80
N TYR A 47 -46.69 -6.94 30.14
CA TYR A 47 -45.50 -6.17 29.71
C TYR A 47 -45.09 -6.53 28.28
N ASP A 48 -45.94 -7.24 27.54
CA ASP A 48 -45.75 -7.58 26.14
C ASP A 48 -44.43 -8.33 25.93
N ILE A 49 -44.12 -9.26 26.85
CA ILE A 49 -42.99 -10.18 26.67
C ILE A 49 -43.40 -11.21 25.62
N HIS A 50 -43.31 -10.80 24.36
CA HIS A 50 -43.46 -11.68 23.23
C HIS A 50 -42.25 -12.61 23.16
N ILE A 51 -42.42 -13.84 23.63
CA ILE A 51 -41.56 -14.95 23.23
C ILE A 51 -41.88 -15.16 21.75
N ALA A 52 -41.05 -14.58 20.87
CA ALA A 52 -41.22 -14.70 19.44
C ALA A 52 -41.42 -16.16 19.07
N ASP A 53 -42.50 -16.45 18.34
CA ASP A 53 -42.83 -17.79 17.89
C ASP A 53 -41.59 -18.34 17.15
N SER A 54 -41.12 -19.53 17.53
CA SER A 54 -39.83 -20.06 17.07
C SER A 54 -39.71 -20.05 15.54
N SER A 55 -40.85 -20.12 14.86
CA SER A 55 -41.01 -20.02 13.41
C SER A 55 -40.51 -18.70 12.81
N GLU A 56 -40.82 -17.54 13.40
CA GLU A 56 -40.39 -16.25 12.82
C GLU A 56 -38.88 -16.02 13.04
N ALA A 57 -38.37 -16.38 14.21
CA ALA A 57 -36.95 -16.34 14.51
C ALA A 57 -36.16 -17.32 13.62
N TYR A 58 -36.71 -18.51 13.37
CA TYR A 58 -36.13 -19.51 12.48
C TYR A 58 -36.13 -19.06 11.01
N VAL A 59 -37.22 -18.48 10.53
CA VAL A 59 -37.29 -17.88 9.18
C VAL A 59 -36.24 -16.79 9.02
N LYS A 60 -36.08 -15.89 10.01
CA LYS A 60 -35.03 -14.86 9.99
C LYS A 60 -33.62 -15.45 9.97
N LEU A 61 -33.39 -16.56 10.67
CA LEU A 61 -32.13 -17.30 10.66
C LEU A 61 -31.86 -17.92 9.28
N GLN A 62 -32.85 -18.56 8.66
CA GLN A 62 -32.72 -19.12 7.31
C GLN A 62 -32.45 -18.04 6.25
N THR A 63 -33.17 -16.92 6.31
CA THR A 63 -32.92 -15.77 5.43
C THR A 63 -31.51 -15.22 5.63
N ALA A 64 -31.03 -15.14 6.88
CA ALA A 64 -29.66 -14.71 7.16
C ALA A 64 -28.60 -15.68 6.64
N GLN A 65 -28.85 -16.99 6.70
CA GLN A 65 -27.98 -18.01 6.09
C GLN A 65 -27.94 -17.89 4.56
N GLN A 66 -29.09 -17.62 3.91
CA GLN A 66 -29.14 -17.36 2.46
C GLN A 66 -28.34 -16.11 2.08
N MET A 67 -28.51 -15.01 2.82
CA MET A 67 -27.72 -13.79 2.58
C MET A 67 -26.23 -14.06 2.79
N ASN A 68 -25.82 -14.89 3.76
CA ASN A 68 -24.43 -15.29 3.95
C ASN A 68 -23.87 -15.97 2.69
N ILE A 69 -24.62 -16.88 2.07
CA ILE A 69 -24.23 -17.51 0.79
C ILE A 69 -24.03 -16.47 -0.31
N GLU A 70 -24.87 -15.44 -0.37
CA GLU A 70 -24.69 -14.34 -1.34
C GLU A 70 -23.46 -13.49 -1.04
N PHE A 71 -23.16 -13.20 0.23
CA PHE A 71 -21.94 -12.49 0.62
C PHE A 71 -20.66 -13.28 0.29
N ILE A 72 -20.70 -14.60 0.42
CA ILE A 72 -19.61 -15.50 0.00
C ILE A 72 -19.45 -15.46 -1.53
N LYS A 73 -20.54 -15.61 -2.28
CA LYS A 73 -20.51 -15.51 -3.75
C LYS A 73 -20.00 -14.16 -4.24
N GLY A 74 -20.30 -13.09 -3.51
CA GLY A 74 -19.80 -11.74 -3.77
C GLY A 74 -18.33 -11.53 -3.40
N GLY A 75 -17.64 -12.54 -2.85
CA GLY A 75 -16.24 -12.42 -2.40
C GLY A 75 -16.05 -11.48 -1.21
N LEU A 76 -17.14 -11.15 -0.49
CA LEU A 76 -17.11 -10.24 0.65
C LEU A 76 -16.80 -10.97 1.97
N VAL A 77 -16.90 -12.29 1.97
CA VAL A 77 -16.63 -13.18 3.10
C VAL A 77 -15.83 -14.37 2.59
N ASP A 78 -14.72 -14.66 3.26
CA ASP A 78 -13.86 -15.80 2.92
C ASP A 78 -14.49 -17.13 3.38
N ALA A 79 -14.12 -18.23 2.72
CA ALA A 79 -14.73 -19.54 2.94
C ALA A 79 -14.60 -20.06 4.39
N GLU A 80 -13.54 -19.69 5.11
CA GLU A 80 -13.34 -20.07 6.51
C GLU A 80 -14.30 -19.33 7.45
N MET A 81 -14.41 -18.00 7.29
CA MET A 81 -15.38 -17.18 8.04
C MET A 81 -16.83 -17.56 7.73
N ALA A 82 -17.10 -18.06 6.53
CA ALA A 82 -18.42 -18.55 6.16
C ALA A 82 -18.90 -19.68 7.07
N PHE A 83 -18.03 -20.65 7.37
CA PHE A 83 -18.34 -21.75 8.29
C PHE A 83 -18.58 -21.22 9.70
N ASP A 84 -17.76 -20.29 10.19
CA ASP A 84 -17.96 -19.67 11.50
C ASP A 84 -19.28 -18.92 11.65
N ILE A 85 -19.77 -18.31 10.55
CA ILE A 85 -21.06 -17.61 10.50
C ILE A 85 -22.21 -18.62 10.43
N LEU A 86 -22.05 -19.73 9.69
CA LEU A 86 -23.04 -20.81 9.61
C LEU A 86 -23.23 -21.51 10.97
N ASP A 87 -22.15 -21.69 11.73
CA ASP A 87 -22.16 -22.32 13.06
C ASP A 87 -22.68 -21.40 14.18
N ALA A 88 -23.04 -20.15 13.87
CA ALA A 88 -23.59 -19.22 14.85
C ALA A 88 -24.94 -19.69 15.39
N LYS A 89 -25.11 -19.63 16.73
CA LYS A 89 -26.27 -20.22 17.42
C LYS A 89 -27.44 -19.26 17.58
N SER A 90 -27.21 -17.99 17.27
CA SER A 90 -28.23 -16.95 17.31
C SER A 90 -28.06 -15.98 16.15
N LEU A 91 -29.16 -15.35 15.75
CA LEU A 91 -29.14 -14.29 14.73
C LEU A 91 -28.22 -13.12 15.13
N THR A 92 -28.13 -12.81 16.42
CA THR A 92 -27.26 -11.77 16.96
C THR A 92 -25.79 -12.10 16.75
N GLU A 93 -25.38 -13.32 17.08
CA GLU A 93 -24.02 -13.80 16.89
C GLU A 93 -23.66 -13.83 15.40
N MET A 94 -24.58 -14.35 14.56
CA MET A 94 -24.40 -14.39 13.11
C MET A 94 -24.17 -12.99 12.53
N LYS A 95 -24.98 -12.00 12.93
CA LYS A 95 -24.80 -10.59 12.52
C LYS A 95 -23.46 -10.02 12.96
N GLN A 96 -22.99 -10.32 14.18
CA GLN A 96 -21.71 -9.83 14.67
C GLN A 96 -20.55 -10.40 13.85
N LYS A 97 -20.55 -11.73 13.62
CA LYS A 97 -19.52 -12.41 12.82
C LYS A 97 -19.51 -11.93 11.37
N LEU A 98 -20.69 -11.83 10.75
CA LEU A 98 -20.83 -11.33 9.38
C LEU A 98 -20.33 -9.88 9.24
N ASN A 99 -20.71 -8.98 10.15
CA ASN A 99 -20.25 -7.59 10.12
C ASN A 99 -18.74 -7.47 10.32
N LYS A 100 -18.15 -8.32 11.16
CA LYS A 100 -16.70 -8.39 11.35
C LYS A 100 -16.02 -8.81 10.05
N ALA A 101 -16.46 -9.91 9.43
CA ALA A 101 -15.92 -10.42 8.18
C ALA A 101 -15.97 -9.37 7.05
N VAL A 102 -17.12 -8.72 6.86
CA VAL A 102 -17.27 -7.68 5.83
C VAL A 102 -16.37 -6.46 6.10
N ARG A 103 -16.18 -6.08 7.36
CA ARG A 103 -15.29 -4.97 7.72
C ARG A 103 -13.83 -5.30 7.46
N GLU A 104 -13.39 -6.48 7.85
CA GLU A 104 -12.02 -6.95 7.61
C GLU A 104 -11.73 -7.03 6.10
N LYS A 105 -12.65 -7.59 5.31
CA LYS A 105 -12.49 -7.63 3.85
C LYS A 105 -12.43 -6.26 3.19
N LYS A 106 -13.25 -5.31 3.67
CA LYS A 106 -13.17 -3.92 3.20
C LYS A 106 -11.85 -3.26 3.56
N ALA A 107 -11.32 -3.51 4.75
CA ALA A 107 -10.03 -3.00 5.17
C ALA A 107 -8.89 -3.58 4.31
N GLU A 108 -8.90 -4.89 4.06
CA GLU A 108 -7.97 -5.55 3.14
C GLU A 108 -8.01 -4.95 1.73
N ASN A 109 -9.22 -4.79 1.16
CA ASN A 109 -9.37 -4.20 -0.17
C ASN A 109 -8.88 -2.75 -0.24
N ASN A 110 -9.15 -1.94 0.79
CA ASN A 110 -8.64 -0.57 0.84
C ASN A 110 -7.11 -0.54 0.88
N MET A 111 -6.49 -1.41 1.70
CA MET A 111 -5.04 -1.54 1.77
C MET A 111 -4.46 -2.03 0.43
N LEU A 112 -5.12 -3.00 -0.20
CA LEU A 112 -4.71 -3.53 -1.51
C LEU A 112 -4.77 -2.46 -2.60
N GLN A 113 -5.81 -1.62 -2.60
CA GLN A 113 -5.92 -0.48 -3.53
C GLN A 113 -4.79 0.54 -3.31
N GLN A 114 -4.47 0.87 -2.06
CA GLN A 114 -3.35 1.75 -1.75
C GLN A 114 -2.01 1.16 -2.21
N LEU A 115 -1.80 -0.14 -1.99
CA LEU A 115 -0.62 -0.84 -2.49
C LEU A 115 -0.54 -0.82 -4.01
N GLN A 116 -1.65 -1.06 -4.71
CA GLN A 116 -1.68 -0.99 -6.19
C GLN A 116 -1.32 0.40 -6.70
N GLN A 117 -1.81 1.47 -6.06
CA GLN A 117 -1.44 2.84 -6.42
C GLN A 117 0.06 3.10 -6.21
N GLN A 118 0.63 2.62 -5.10
CA GLN A 118 2.07 2.73 -4.85
C GLN A 118 2.89 1.95 -5.89
N VAL A 119 2.47 0.73 -6.24
CA VAL A 119 3.15 -0.09 -7.25
C VAL A 119 3.17 0.63 -8.60
N GLN A 120 2.03 1.18 -9.04
CA GLN A 120 1.96 1.93 -10.29
C GLN A 120 2.85 3.18 -10.28
N GLN A 121 2.94 3.87 -9.14
CA GLN A 121 3.85 5.01 -8.98
C GLN A 121 5.32 4.58 -9.09
N TYR A 122 5.70 3.48 -8.44
CA TYR A 122 7.07 2.95 -8.53
C TYR A 122 7.42 2.48 -9.95
N GLU A 123 6.51 1.83 -10.66
CA GLU A 123 6.73 1.44 -12.07
C GLU A 123 6.94 2.65 -12.98
N SER A 124 6.20 3.74 -12.77
CA SER A 124 6.39 4.99 -13.51
C SER A 124 7.76 5.61 -13.22
N ASN A 125 8.17 5.66 -11.96
CA ASN A 125 9.49 6.19 -11.56
C ASN A 125 10.62 5.35 -12.16
N LEU A 126 10.51 4.01 -12.11
CA LEU A 126 11.49 3.11 -12.71
C LEU A 126 11.67 3.34 -14.21
N LYS A 127 10.58 3.55 -14.95
CA LYS A 127 10.67 3.90 -16.38
C LYS A 127 11.35 5.24 -16.62
N GLN A 128 11.09 6.23 -15.77
CA GLN A 128 11.74 7.53 -15.89
C GLN A 128 13.24 7.44 -15.59
N ASP A 129 13.62 6.73 -14.53
CA ASP A 129 15.02 6.52 -14.17
C ASP A 129 15.78 5.74 -15.25
N GLN A 130 15.17 4.71 -15.83
CA GLN A 130 15.75 3.99 -16.97
C GLN A 130 16.01 4.90 -18.18
N LYS A 131 15.09 5.82 -18.46
CA LYS A 131 15.27 6.80 -19.54
C LYS A 131 16.42 7.76 -19.22
N THR A 132 16.48 8.28 -17.99
CA THR A 132 17.56 9.16 -17.55
C THR A 132 18.93 8.48 -17.63
N ILE A 133 19.02 7.20 -17.24
CA ILE A 133 20.26 6.42 -17.39
C ILE A 133 20.66 6.32 -18.86
N SER A 134 19.75 5.99 -19.77
CA SER A 134 20.04 5.93 -21.20
C SER A 134 20.50 7.27 -21.77
N ASP A 135 19.91 8.39 -21.34
CA ASP A 135 20.29 9.72 -21.79
C ASP A 135 21.71 10.09 -21.30
N LEU A 136 22.03 9.77 -20.03
CA LEU A 136 23.36 9.98 -19.46
C LEU A 136 24.43 9.11 -20.13
N GLU A 137 24.12 7.86 -20.46
CA GLU A 137 25.04 6.98 -21.20
C GLU A 137 25.39 7.54 -22.57
N ASN A 138 24.41 8.11 -23.27
CA ASN A 138 24.64 8.77 -24.57
C ASN A 138 25.49 10.04 -24.42
N GLU A 139 25.26 10.82 -23.36
CA GLU A 139 26.06 12.02 -23.08
C GLU A 139 27.51 11.66 -22.73
N ILE A 140 27.73 10.61 -21.93
CA ILE A 140 29.07 10.09 -21.62
C ILE A 140 29.80 9.70 -22.91
N LYS A 141 29.16 8.95 -23.81
CA LYS A 141 29.76 8.57 -25.10
C LYS A 141 30.14 9.79 -25.94
N ARG A 142 29.25 10.79 -26.00
CA ARG A 142 29.52 12.05 -26.73
C ARG A 142 30.73 12.79 -26.17
N LEU A 143 30.80 12.92 -24.84
CA LEU A 143 31.91 13.59 -24.16
C LEU A 143 33.23 12.82 -24.35
N GLN A 144 33.19 11.48 -24.30
CA GLN A 144 34.36 10.66 -24.59
C GLN A 144 34.88 10.88 -26.01
N SER A 145 34.02 10.87 -27.02
CA SER A 145 34.42 11.19 -28.40
C SER A 145 35.03 12.59 -28.53
N GLN A 146 34.49 13.58 -27.83
CA GLN A 146 35.04 14.94 -27.83
C GLN A 146 36.42 15.01 -27.15
N VAL A 147 36.61 14.30 -26.04
CA VAL A 147 37.91 14.22 -25.35
C VAL A 147 38.97 13.59 -26.27
N GLU A 148 38.64 12.50 -26.95
CA GLU A 148 39.55 11.84 -27.90
C GLU A 148 39.93 12.78 -29.06
N ALA A 149 38.94 13.46 -29.66
CA ALA A 149 39.18 14.42 -30.74
C ALA A 149 40.07 15.59 -30.28
N ASN A 150 39.80 16.14 -29.10
CA ASN A 150 40.62 17.21 -28.52
C ASN A 150 42.05 16.74 -28.22
N ASN A 151 42.22 15.51 -27.75
CA ASN A 151 43.53 14.95 -27.45
C ASN A 151 44.35 14.75 -28.74
N GLN A 152 43.73 14.24 -29.80
CA GLN A 152 44.37 14.14 -31.12
C GLN A 152 44.76 15.51 -31.68
N ALA A 153 43.86 16.50 -31.58
CA ALA A 153 44.17 17.87 -32.00
C ALA A 153 45.35 18.46 -31.22
N LYS A 154 45.41 18.22 -29.90
CA LYS A 154 46.52 18.67 -29.05
C LYS A 154 47.85 18.03 -29.46
N ILE A 155 47.86 16.73 -29.74
CA ILE A 155 49.06 16.02 -30.22
C ILE A 155 49.55 16.63 -31.56
N GLN A 156 48.64 16.90 -32.49
CA GLN A 156 49.01 17.52 -33.78
C GLN A 156 49.58 18.92 -33.62
N ILE A 157 49.02 19.72 -32.71
CA ILE A 157 49.53 21.07 -32.40
C ILE A 157 50.94 20.98 -31.80
N GLU A 158 51.16 20.08 -30.84
CA GLU A 158 52.49 19.87 -30.24
C GLU A 158 53.52 19.39 -31.28
N GLN A 159 53.14 18.46 -32.17
CA GLN A 159 54.02 18.03 -33.27
C GLN A 159 54.43 19.20 -34.17
N LYS A 160 53.47 20.01 -34.60
CA LYS A 160 53.76 21.22 -35.40
C LYS A 160 54.64 22.22 -34.65
N ARG A 161 54.44 22.38 -33.34
CA ARG A 161 55.28 23.27 -32.52
C ARG A 161 56.73 22.79 -32.51
N VAL A 162 56.96 21.50 -32.28
CA VAL A 162 58.30 20.90 -32.31
C VAL A 162 58.94 21.04 -33.69
N GLU A 163 58.19 20.83 -34.78
CA GLU A 163 58.70 21.04 -36.14
C GLU A 163 59.13 22.49 -36.41
N ILE A 164 58.36 23.47 -35.93
CA ILE A 164 58.70 24.90 -36.05
C ILE A 164 59.96 25.20 -35.24
N GLU A 165 60.05 24.74 -33.98
CA GLU A 165 61.23 24.92 -33.13
C GLU A 165 62.49 24.31 -33.77
N GLN A 166 62.39 23.12 -34.38
CA GLN A 166 63.49 22.49 -35.11
C GLN A 166 63.91 23.29 -36.34
N LYS A 167 62.96 23.83 -37.12
CA LYS A 167 63.26 24.69 -38.27
C LYS A 167 63.94 25.98 -37.85
N GLU A 168 63.43 26.65 -36.81
CA GLU A 168 64.05 27.87 -36.30
C GLU A 168 65.49 27.62 -35.81
N ALA A 169 65.74 26.48 -35.16
CA ALA A 169 67.09 26.09 -34.75
C ALA A 169 68.01 25.84 -35.95
N ALA A 170 67.50 25.18 -37.00
CA ALA A 170 68.25 24.93 -38.24
C ALA A 170 68.55 26.25 -38.98
N ASP A 171 67.57 27.13 -39.12
CA ASP A 171 67.72 28.43 -39.79
C ASP A 171 68.71 29.34 -39.05
N LYS A 172 68.67 29.36 -37.71
CA LYS A 172 69.67 30.08 -36.90
C LYS A 172 71.08 29.53 -37.10
N LYS A 173 71.22 28.20 -37.19
CA LYS A 173 72.50 27.56 -37.44
C LYS A 173 73.02 27.91 -38.83
N ASP A 174 72.20 27.77 -39.87
CA ASP A 174 72.56 28.12 -41.26
C ASP A 174 72.95 29.59 -41.40
N TYR A 175 72.21 30.50 -40.74
CA TYR A 175 72.55 31.91 -40.69
C TYR A 175 73.92 32.16 -40.05
N ASN A 176 74.18 31.54 -38.89
CA ASN A 176 75.46 31.67 -38.20
C ASN A 176 76.62 31.09 -39.02
N ASP A 177 76.44 29.93 -39.64
CA ASP A 177 77.45 29.27 -40.48
C ASP A 177 77.81 30.17 -41.68
N LYS A 178 76.80 30.74 -42.37
CA LYS A 178 77.01 31.72 -43.45
C LYS A 178 77.70 33.00 -42.98
N LEU A 179 77.37 33.48 -41.78
CA LEU A 179 78.00 34.67 -41.20
C LEU A 179 79.49 34.42 -40.93
N ILE A 180 79.84 33.23 -40.43
CA ILE A 180 81.24 32.82 -40.22
C ILE A 180 81.96 32.77 -41.57
N GLU A 181 81.37 32.12 -42.59
CA GLU A 181 81.97 32.01 -43.92
C GLU A 181 82.23 33.39 -44.56
N VAL A 182 81.29 34.34 -44.42
CA VAL A 182 81.48 35.72 -44.89
C VAL A 182 82.62 36.42 -44.15
N LYS A 183 82.72 36.25 -42.84
CA LYS A 183 83.80 36.84 -42.04
C LYS A 183 85.17 36.24 -42.40
N GLU A 184 85.25 34.94 -42.64
CA GLU A 184 86.46 34.27 -43.11
C GLU A 184 86.92 34.83 -44.45
N LYS A 185 86.01 34.95 -45.43
CA LYS A 185 86.32 35.56 -46.74
C LYS A 185 86.76 37.02 -46.64
N GLN A 186 86.20 37.79 -45.71
CA GLN A 186 86.64 39.18 -45.46
C GLN A 186 88.05 39.23 -44.87
N LEU A 187 88.35 38.34 -43.92
CA LEU A 187 89.68 38.23 -43.32
C LEU A 187 90.74 37.84 -44.36
N ASP A 188 90.44 36.85 -45.21
CA ASP A 188 91.33 36.42 -46.29
C ASP A 188 91.59 37.55 -47.30
N ALA A 189 90.58 38.35 -47.61
CA ALA A 189 90.71 39.52 -48.49
C ALA A 189 91.55 40.65 -47.85
N GLU A 190 91.44 40.88 -46.54
CA GLU A 190 92.29 41.82 -45.80
C GLU A 190 93.75 41.35 -45.78
N ILE A 191 94.00 40.06 -45.61
CA ILE A 191 95.35 39.48 -45.63
C ILE A 191 95.99 39.59 -47.03
N MET A 192 95.20 39.48 -48.11
CA MET A 192 95.70 39.67 -49.48
C MET A 192 95.99 41.15 -49.85
N GLN A 193 95.51 42.12 -49.07
CA GLN A 193 95.76 43.54 -49.29
C GLN A 193 96.96 44.10 -48.49
N MET A 194 97.58 43.28 -47.62
CA MET A 194 98.84 43.57 -46.93
C MET A 194 100.03 42.98 -47.68
#